data_AF-A0A9D7ZBP5-F1
#
_entry.id   AF-A0A9D7ZBP5-F1
#
_cell.length_a   1.000
_cell.length_b   1.000
_cell.length_c   1.000
_cell.angle_alpha   90.00
_cell.angle_beta   90.00
_cell.angle_gamma   90.00
#
_symmetry.space_group_name_H-M   'P 1'
#
loop_
_entity.id
_entity.type
_entity.pdbx_description
1 polymer ?
#
loop_
_entity_poly.entity_id
_entity_poly.type
_entity_poly.pdbx_seq_one_letter_code
_entity_poly.pdbx_strand_id
1 'polypeptide(L)'
;MDQTTLNYIVVGLSFALYFGIAIWARAGSTGEFYAAGRGVPPVMNGMATAADWMSAASFISMAGLIAFTGYDNSTFLMGWTGGYVLLAMLLAPYLRKFGKYTVPEFIGDRFYSQTARIVAVICLIVASITYVIGQMTGVGVTFARFLEVDVTTGLLISSTVVFFYAVLGGMKGITYTQVAQYVVLITAYTIPAIFISLALTGNAIPSLGLFSEHTASGMPLLEKLDQIVTDLGFASYTGHHSNTLNMVLFTMSLMIGTAGLPHVIIRFFTVPKVADARWSAGWALVFIALLYLTAPAVGAMARLNIMDTIQTGEVGSPEGNLAYENRPEWFKNWELTGL
;
A
#
# COMPACT_ATOMS: atom_id res chain seq x y z
N MET A 1 -14.96 25.00 11.47
CA MET A 1 -13.50 24.94 11.24
C MET A 1 -13.31 24.81 9.75
N ASP A 2 -12.39 25.58 9.17
CA ASP A 2 -12.07 25.46 7.75
C ASP A 2 -11.33 24.13 7.45
N GLN A 3 -11.50 23.59 6.24
CA GLN A 3 -10.95 22.29 5.84
C GLN A 3 -9.43 22.27 5.93
N THR A 4 -8.77 23.37 5.55
CA THR A 4 -7.31 23.51 5.61
C THR A 4 -6.81 23.49 7.05
N THR A 5 -7.55 24.14 7.96
CA THR A 5 -7.23 24.11 9.40
C THR A 5 -7.34 22.68 9.96
N LEU A 6 -8.39 21.95 9.57
CA LEU A 6 -8.59 20.56 10.01
C LEU A 6 -7.47 19.64 9.48
N ASN A 7 -7.07 19.81 8.22
CA ASN A 7 -5.96 19.09 7.62
C ASN A 7 -4.66 19.29 8.41
N TYR A 8 -4.29 20.54 8.70
CA TYR A 8 -3.08 20.83 9.47
C TYR A 8 -3.12 20.27 10.89
N ILE A 9 -4.27 20.28 11.56
CA ILE A 9 -4.43 19.68 12.88
C ILE A 9 -4.23 18.17 12.80
N VAL A 10 -4.91 17.48 11.87
CA VAL A 10 -4.81 16.01 11.76
C VAL A 10 -3.39 15.58 11.39
N VAL A 11 -2.77 16.25 10.42
CA VAL A 11 -1.39 15.98 9.99
C VAL A 11 -0.41 16.28 11.12
N GLY A 12 -0.55 17.43 11.78
CA GLY A 12 0.29 17.84 12.91
C GLY A 12 0.19 16.87 14.08
N LEU A 13 -1.02 16.43 14.44
CA LEU A 13 -1.24 15.42 15.49
C LEU A 13 -0.65 14.06 15.10
N SER A 14 -0.74 13.67 13.82
CA SER A 14 -0.15 12.42 13.33
C SER A 14 1.38 12.44 13.46
N PHE A 15 2.03 13.53 13.04
CA PHE A 15 3.48 13.67 13.23
C PHE A 15 3.87 13.78 14.70
N ALA A 16 3.11 14.52 15.51
CA ALA A 16 3.36 14.60 16.95
C ALA A 16 3.29 13.21 17.60
N LEU A 17 2.33 12.36 17.20
CA LEU A 17 2.27 10.97 17.63
C LEU A 17 3.51 10.19 17.19
N TYR A 18 3.92 10.30 15.93
CA TYR A 18 5.09 9.56 15.41
C TYR A 18 6.39 9.98 16.09
N PHE A 19 6.61 11.28 16.28
CA PHE A 19 7.76 11.80 17.04
C PHE A 19 7.69 11.39 18.51
N GLY A 20 6.51 11.44 19.13
CA GLY A 20 6.31 10.99 20.50
C GLY A 20 6.69 9.52 20.70
N ILE A 21 6.27 8.65 19.77
CA ILE A 21 6.65 7.23 19.75
C ILE A 21 8.16 7.08 19.56
N ALA A 22 8.76 7.82 18.62
CA ALA A 22 10.20 7.73 18.34
C ALA A 22 11.05 8.16 19.55
N ILE A 23 10.66 9.21 20.27
CA ILE A 23 11.33 9.67 21.49
C ILE A 23 11.18 8.64 22.61
N TRP A 24 9.98 8.10 22.81
CA TRP A 24 9.70 7.08 23.83
C TRP A 24 10.44 5.77 23.57
N ALA A 25 10.57 5.37 22.29
CA ALA A 25 11.19 4.11 21.88
C ALA A 25 12.70 4.21 21.60
N ARG A 26 13.33 5.35 21.91
CA ARG A 26 14.73 5.66 21.59
C ARG A 26 15.67 4.51 21.98
N ALA A 27 16.42 4.01 21.00
CA ALA A 27 17.35 2.91 21.19
C ALA A 27 18.64 3.36 21.89
N GLY A 28 19.10 2.58 22.88
CA GLY A 28 20.35 2.81 23.61
C GLY A 28 21.52 1.92 23.16
N SER A 29 21.27 0.91 22.33
CA SER A 29 22.29 -0.04 21.85
C SER A 29 22.07 -0.47 20.40
N THR A 30 23.11 -1.02 19.75
CA THR A 30 23.05 -1.53 18.37
C THR A 30 21.98 -2.63 18.18
N GLY A 31 21.81 -3.51 19.17
CA GLY A 31 20.79 -4.57 19.13
C GLY A 31 19.37 -4.04 19.24
N GLU A 32 19.15 -2.98 20.02
CA GLU A 32 17.87 -2.27 20.06
C GLU A 32 17.62 -1.48 18.78
N PHE A 33 18.66 -0.86 18.23
CA PHE A 33 18.57 -0.07 17.02
C PHE A 33 18.17 -0.92 15.80
N TYR A 34 18.78 -2.10 15.60
CA TYR A 34 18.50 -2.94 14.43
C TYR A 34 17.44 -4.02 14.64
N ALA A 35 17.28 -4.55 15.85
CA ALA A 35 16.39 -5.69 16.12
C ALA A 35 15.38 -5.44 17.24
N ALA A 36 15.23 -4.20 17.72
CA ALA A 36 14.29 -3.84 18.79
C ALA A 36 14.44 -4.72 20.05
N GLY A 37 15.66 -5.19 20.34
CA GLY A 37 15.93 -6.10 21.46
C GLY A 37 15.21 -7.44 21.36
N ARG A 38 14.69 -7.81 20.17
CA ARG A 38 13.87 -9.00 19.92
C ARG A 38 12.57 -9.08 20.75
N GLY A 39 12.06 -7.92 21.17
CA GLY A 39 10.92 -7.81 22.08
C GLY A 39 9.58 -7.46 21.42
N VAL A 40 9.48 -7.45 20.09
CA VAL A 40 8.26 -7.02 19.41
C VAL A 40 7.22 -8.15 19.42
N PRO A 41 5.97 -7.89 19.90
CA PRO A 41 4.89 -8.88 19.82
C PRO A 41 4.52 -9.24 18.37
N PRO A 42 4.15 -10.49 18.07
CA PRO A 42 3.83 -10.93 16.70
C PRO A 42 2.75 -10.11 16.00
N VAL A 43 1.70 -9.71 16.73
CA VAL A 43 0.59 -8.91 16.19
C VAL A 43 1.08 -7.52 15.78
N MET A 44 1.84 -6.85 16.65
CA MET A 44 2.39 -5.52 16.37
C MET A 44 3.37 -5.57 15.21
N ASN A 45 4.21 -6.60 15.16
CA ASN A 45 5.13 -6.79 14.04
C ASN A 45 4.36 -7.07 12.74
N GLY A 46 3.30 -7.89 12.78
CA GLY A 46 2.43 -8.14 11.63
C GLY A 46 1.73 -6.87 11.14
N MET A 47 1.24 -6.04 12.05
CA MET A 47 0.61 -4.76 11.72
C MET A 47 1.60 -3.77 11.10
N ALA A 48 2.80 -3.64 11.69
CA ALA A 48 3.86 -2.80 11.16
C ALA A 48 4.35 -3.29 9.78
N THR A 49 4.40 -4.60 9.61
CA THR A 49 4.70 -5.26 8.33
C THR A 49 3.63 -4.95 7.28
N ALA A 50 2.35 -4.95 7.67
CA ALA A 50 1.28 -4.52 6.79
C ALA A 50 1.33 -3.01 6.49
N ALA A 51 1.75 -2.17 7.43
CA ALA A 51 1.94 -0.73 7.19
C ALA A 51 2.99 -0.46 6.10
N ASP A 52 4.15 -1.13 6.19
CA ASP A 52 5.18 -1.10 5.14
C ASP A 52 4.61 -1.49 3.78
N TRP A 53 3.65 -2.42 3.80
CA TRP A 53 3.02 -2.94 2.61
C TRP A 53 2.00 -1.98 2.00
N MET A 54 1.28 -1.20 2.82
CA MET A 54 0.36 -0.13 2.42
C MET A 54 1.08 1.12 1.87
N SER A 55 2.25 0.92 1.27
CA SER A 55 3.09 1.94 0.66
C SER A 55 2.40 2.68 -0.48
N ALA A 56 3.00 3.76 -0.99
CA ALA A 56 2.44 4.56 -2.10
C ALA A 56 2.04 3.70 -3.32
N ALA A 57 2.81 2.64 -3.61
CA ALA A 57 2.53 1.70 -4.68
C ALA A 57 1.19 0.95 -4.47
N SER A 58 0.92 0.49 -3.25
CA SER A 58 -0.31 -0.26 -2.93
C SER A 58 -1.51 0.67 -2.73
N PHE A 59 -1.30 1.81 -2.05
CA PHE A 59 -2.39 2.70 -1.66
C PHE A 59 -2.86 3.59 -2.82
N ILE A 60 -1.92 4.15 -3.58
CA ILE A 60 -2.21 5.09 -4.68
C ILE A 60 -2.16 4.35 -6.02
N SER A 61 -1.03 3.71 -6.34
CA SER A 61 -0.82 3.18 -7.70
C SER A 61 -1.70 1.99 -8.04
N MET A 62 -1.85 1.01 -7.14
CA MET A 62 -2.68 -0.17 -7.40
C MET A 62 -4.16 0.18 -7.55
N ALA A 63 -4.70 1.04 -6.67
CA ALA A 63 -6.09 1.49 -6.77
C ALA A 63 -6.34 2.24 -8.09
N GLY A 64 -5.41 3.11 -8.49
CA GLY A 64 -5.44 3.80 -9.77
C GLY A 64 -5.38 2.83 -10.96
N LEU A 65 -4.40 1.92 -10.98
CA LEU A 65 -4.26 0.93 -12.04
C LEU A 65 -5.53 0.08 -12.18
N ILE A 66 -6.06 -0.46 -11.09
CA ILE A 66 -7.30 -1.25 -11.09
C ILE A 66 -8.48 -0.41 -11.59
N ALA A 67 -8.59 0.88 -11.21
CA ALA A 67 -9.64 1.76 -11.71
C ALA A 67 -9.53 2.09 -13.20
N PHE A 68 -8.32 2.23 -13.74
CA PHE A 68 -8.09 2.63 -15.14
C PHE A 68 -8.01 1.47 -16.13
N THR A 69 -7.49 0.32 -15.69
CA THR A 69 -7.15 -0.81 -16.58
C THR A 69 -7.88 -2.09 -16.22
N GLY A 70 -8.66 -2.10 -15.13
CA GLY A 70 -9.54 -3.21 -14.77
C GLY A 70 -8.85 -4.39 -14.08
N TYR A 71 -9.51 -5.54 -14.18
CA TYR A 71 -9.23 -6.76 -13.44
C TYR A 71 -7.89 -7.40 -13.78
N ASP A 72 -7.32 -7.15 -14.96
CA ASP A 72 -5.99 -7.66 -15.35
C ASP A 72 -4.89 -7.24 -14.35
N ASN A 73 -5.04 -6.10 -13.68
CA ASN A 73 -4.07 -5.68 -12.65
C ASN A 73 -4.22 -6.42 -11.31
N SER A 74 -5.20 -7.31 -11.17
CA SER A 74 -5.33 -8.23 -10.02
C SER A 74 -4.13 -9.17 -9.88
N THR A 75 -3.33 -9.37 -10.94
CA THR A 75 -2.04 -10.08 -10.89
C THR A 75 -1.06 -9.49 -9.89
N PHE A 76 -1.07 -8.17 -9.68
CA PHE A 76 -0.29 -7.53 -8.62
C PHE A 76 -0.75 -8.01 -7.24
N LEU A 77 -2.06 -8.04 -7.01
CA LEU A 77 -2.66 -8.51 -5.75
C LEU A 77 -2.29 -9.97 -5.47
N MET A 78 -2.43 -10.84 -6.47
CA MET A 78 -2.10 -12.26 -6.37
C MET A 78 -0.60 -12.48 -6.16
N GLY A 79 0.24 -11.84 -6.97
CA GLY A 79 1.68 -12.03 -6.95
C GLY A 79 2.30 -11.56 -5.63
N TRP A 80 1.90 -10.39 -5.17
CA TRP A 80 2.37 -9.84 -3.90
C TRP A 80 1.92 -10.66 -2.68
N THR A 81 0.65 -11.05 -2.63
CA THR A 81 0.12 -11.88 -1.53
C THR A 81 0.80 -13.25 -1.51
N GLY A 82 0.95 -13.86 -2.69
CA GLY A 82 1.64 -15.14 -2.85
C GLY A 82 3.10 -15.06 -2.39
N GLY A 83 3.77 -13.94 -2.64
CA GLY A 83 5.13 -13.69 -2.17
C GLY A 83 5.25 -13.68 -0.64
N TYR A 84 4.27 -13.13 0.07
CA TYR A 84 4.21 -13.22 1.54
C TYR A 84 4.01 -14.64 2.03
N VAL A 85 3.18 -15.42 1.34
CA VAL A 85 2.98 -16.84 1.66
C VAL A 85 4.30 -17.61 1.48
N LEU A 86 5.03 -17.37 0.40
CA LEU A 86 6.37 -17.94 0.20
C LEU A 86 7.34 -17.52 1.31
N LEU A 87 7.39 -16.23 1.62
CA LEU A 87 8.25 -15.69 2.66
C LEU A 87 7.92 -16.27 4.04
N ALA A 88 6.63 -16.37 4.39
CA ALA A 88 6.14 -16.88 5.66
C ALA A 88 6.46 -18.37 5.85
N MET A 89 6.29 -19.17 4.79
CA MET A 89 6.48 -20.61 4.84
C MET A 89 7.94 -21.02 4.67
N LEU A 90 8.69 -20.36 3.78
CA LEU A 90 10.00 -20.81 3.32
C LEU A 90 11.18 -20.01 3.89
N LEU A 91 11.00 -18.72 4.23
CA LEU A 91 12.12 -17.86 4.64
C LEU A 91 12.09 -17.49 6.13
N ALA A 92 10.95 -17.00 6.63
CA ALA A 92 10.84 -16.42 7.98
C ALA A 92 11.38 -17.34 9.10
N PRO A 93 11.09 -18.65 9.15
CA PRO A 93 11.58 -19.52 10.23
C PRO A 93 13.10 -19.71 10.20
N TYR A 94 13.67 -19.85 8.99
CA TYR A 94 15.10 -20.11 8.80
C TYR A 94 15.94 -18.88 9.08
N LEU A 95 15.47 -17.73 8.62
CA LEU A 95 16.12 -16.45 8.88
C LEU A 95 16.14 -16.18 10.38
N ARG A 96 15.01 -16.41 11.09
CA ARG A 96 14.99 -16.24 12.55
C ARG A 96 15.96 -17.20 13.26
N LYS A 97 16.06 -18.46 12.81
CA LYS A 97 16.97 -19.45 13.38
C LYS A 97 18.45 -19.08 13.20
N PHE A 98 18.79 -18.37 12.13
CA PHE A 98 20.17 -17.93 11.86
C PHE A 98 20.66 -16.81 12.79
N GLY A 99 19.74 -16.04 13.39
CA GLY A 99 20.07 -15.12 14.48
C GLY A 99 20.95 -13.92 14.11
N LYS A 100 21.20 -13.68 12.81
CA LYS A 100 21.92 -12.51 12.29
C LYS A 100 21.01 -11.31 12.09
N TYR A 101 21.60 -10.16 11.78
CA TYR A 101 20.88 -8.89 11.62
C TYR A 101 20.62 -8.51 10.16
N THR A 102 21.36 -9.10 9.19
CA THR A 102 21.25 -8.73 7.77
C THR A 102 21.20 -9.93 6.84
N VAL A 103 20.52 -9.78 5.70
CA VAL A 103 20.42 -10.82 4.65
C VAL A 103 21.78 -11.11 3.98
N PRO A 104 22.62 -10.11 3.65
CA PRO A 104 23.92 -10.40 3.05
C PRO A 104 24.84 -11.19 3.98
N GLU A 105 24.79 -10.94 5.29
CA GLU A 105 25.53 -11.72 6.28
C GLU A 105 25.07 -13.18 6.29
N PHE A 106 23.75 -13.41 6.24
CA PHE A 106 23.18 -14.76 6.10
C PHE A 106 23.70 -15.47 4.84
N ILE A 107 23.71 -14.81 3.68
CA ILE A 107 24.19 -15.39 2.43
C ILE A 107 25.69 -15.73 2.52
N GLY A 108 26.50 -14.80 3.04
CA GLY A 108 27.93 -15.01 3.20
C GLY A 108 28.26 -16.21 4.09
N ASP A 109 27.56 -16.34 5.22
CA ASP A 109 27.78 -17.43 6.18
C ASP A 109 27.21 -18.76 5.65
N ARG A 110 26.06 -18.73 4.95
CA ARG A 110 25.41 -19.93 4.40
C ARG A 110 26.22 -20.62 3.31
N PHE A 111 26.93 -19.83 2.50
CA PHE A 111 27.76 -20.31 1.38
C PHE A 111 29.27 -20.24 1.69
N TYR A 112 29.66 -19.82 2.89
CA TYR A 112 31.06 -19.62 3.30
C TYR A 112 31.86 -18.77 2.29
N SER A 113 31.23 -17.73 1.72
CA SER A 113 31.79 -16.95 0.61
C SER A 113 31.65 -15.45 0.81
N GLN A 114 32.80 -14.77 0.90
CA GLN A 114 32.85 -13.31 0.96
C GLN A 114 32.37 -12.67 -0.34
N THR A 115 32.62 -13.30 -1.49
CA THR A 115 32.11 -12.84 -2.79
C THR A 115 30.58 -12.85 -2.81
N ALA A 116 29.96 -13.94 -2.34
CA ALA A 116 28.49 -14.04 -2.27
C ALA A 116 27.90 -12.96 -1.33
N ARG A 117 28.57 -12.68 -0.21
CA ARG A 117 28.20 -11.58 0.70
C ARG A 117 28.23 -10.23 -0.01
N ILE A 118 29.31 -9.92 -0.74
CA ILE A 118 29.47 -8.63 -1.44
C ILE A 118 28.40 -8.48 -2.53
N VAL A 119 28.15 -9.53 -3.33
CA VAL A 119 27.09 -9.53 -4.35
C VAL A 119 25.73 -9.25 -3.70
N ALA A 120 25.43 -9.93 -2.58
CA ALA A 120 24.18 -9.70 -1.85
C ALA A 120 24.06 -8.26 -1.30
N VAL A 121 25.15 -7.64 -0.84
CA VAL A 121 25.17 -6.23 -0.44
C VAL A 121 24.82 -5.32 -1.62
N ILE A 122 25.45 -5.53 -2.79
CA ILE A 122 25.18 -4.74 -3.99
C ILE A 122 23.71 -4.88 -4.41
N CYS A 123 23.18 -6.11 -4.47
CA CYS A 123 21.77 -6.35 -4.79
C CYS A 123 20.84 -5.66 -3.78
N LEU A 124 21.15 -5.73 -2.49
CA LEU A 124 20.36 -5.08 -1.44
C LEU A 124 20.34 -3.56 -1.61
N ILE A 125 21.48 -2.93 -1.91
CA ILE A 125 21.57 -1.48 -2.11
C ILE A 125 20.77 -1.06 -3.34
N VAL A 126 20.95 -1.75 -4.47
CA VAL A 126 20.23 -1.44 -5.73
C VAL A 126 18.72 -1.55 -5.53
N ALA A 127 18.26 -2.65 -4.92
CA ALA A 127 16.83 -2.86 -4.63
C ALA A 127 16.29 -1.79 -3.67
N SER A 128 17.03 -1.46 -2.61
CA SER A 128 16.59 -0.50 -1.60
C SER A 128 16.51 0.93 -2.15
N ILE A 129 17.51 1.37 -2.93
CA ILE A 129 17.51 2.70 -3.55
C ILE A 129 16.34 2.83 -4.53
N THR A 130 16.14 1.84 -5.39
CA THR A 130 15.04 1.85 -6.36
C THR A 130 13.69 1.96 -5.66
N TYR A 131 13.50 1.20 -4.57
CA TYR A 131 12.29 1.24 -3.77
C TYR A 131 12.09 2.59 -3.08
N VAL A 132 13.14 3.15 -2.47
CA VAL A 132 13.09 4.45 -1.79
C VAL A 132 12.73 5.57 -2.76
N ILE A 133 13.28 5.57 -3.99
CA ILE A 133 12.94 6.57 -5.01
C ILE A 133 11.43 6.57 -5.27
N GLY A 134 10.83 5.40 -5.52
CA GLY A 134 9.38 5.29 -5.75
C GLY A 134 8.54 5.78 -4.57
N GLN A 135 8.93 5.44 -3.34
CA GLN A 135 8.23 5.91 -2.13
C GLN A 135 8.36 7.42 -1.94
N MET A 136 9.55 7.97 -2.15
CA MET A 136 9.82 9.40 -1.99
C MET A 136 9.02 10.23 -3.00
N THR A 137 8.86 9.76 -4.23
CA THR A 137 7.98 10.42 -5.21
C THR A 137 6.53 10.47 -4.71
N GLY A 138 6.00 9.35 -4.20
CA GLY A 138 4.64 9.30 -3.65
C GLY A 138 4.44 10.23 -2.45
N VAL A 139 5.41 10.27 -1.54
CA VAL A 139 5.40 11.18 -0.38
C VAL A 139 5.47 12.64 -0.84
N GLY A 140 6.33 12.96 -1.81
CA GLY A 140 6.48 14.31 -2.36
C GLY A 140 5.18 14.85 -2.95
N VAL A 141 4.49 14.05 -3.76
CA VAL A 141 3.16 14.41 -4.32
C VAL A 141 2.15 14.65 -3.20
N THR A 142 2.14 13.78 -2.19
CA THR A 142 1.21 13.87 -1.06
C THR A 142 1.45 15.15 -0.24
N PHE A 143 2.71 15.45 0.10
CA PHE A 143 3.08 16.63 0.88
C PHE A 143 2.89 17.94 0.13
N ALA A 144 3.22 17.96 -1.16
CA ALA A 144 2.96 19.11 -2.03
C ALA A 144 1.49 19.52 -1.97
N ARG A 145 0.59 18.52 -1.97
CA ARG A 145 -0.84 18.79 -1.88
C ARG A 145 -1.27 19.29 -0.50
N PHE A 146 -0.78 18.68 0.57
CA PHE A 146 -1.23 19.05 1.93
C PHE A 146 -0.64 20.36 2.44
N LEU A 147 0.59 20.67 2.06
CA LEU A 147 1.26 21.92 2.45
C LEU A 147 1.08 23.02 1.41
N GLU A 148 0.44 22.73 0.27
CA GLU A 148 0.26 23.64 -0.87
C GLU A 148 1.59 24.24 -1.36
N VAL A 149 2.62 23.40 -1.41
CA VAL A 149 3.97 23.74 -1.87
C VAL A 149 4.32 22.95 -3.13
N ASP A 150 5.41 23.33 -3.80
CA ASP A 150 5.90 22.55 -4.94
C ASP A 150 6.35 21.13 -4.52
N VAL A 151 6.35 20.19 -5.47
CA VAL A 151 6.69 18.77 -5.23
C VAL A 151 8.11 18.59 -4.70
N THR A 152 9.06 19.42 -5.12
CA THR A 152 10.46 19.34 -4.65
C THR A 152 10.57 19.80 -3.20
N THR A 153 9.92 20.91 -2.84
CA THR A 153 9.85 21.39 -1.46
C THR A 153 9.11 20.39 -0.56
N GLY A 154 7.99 19.85 -1.02
CA GLY A 154 7.24 18.81 -0.32
C GLY A 154 8.09 17.57 -0.04
N LEU A 155 8.83 17.10 -1.05
CA LEU A 155 9.78 15.99 -0.94
C LEU A 155 10.90 16.27 0.07
N LEU A 156 11.51 17.46 0.03
CA LEU A 156 12.59 17.82 0.94
C LEU A 156 12.10 17.85 2.39
N ILE A 157 10.98 18.53 2.66
CA ILE A 157 10.37 18.59 3.99
C ILE A 157 10.07 17.18 4.50
N SER A 158 9.41 16.36 3.69
CA SER A 158 9.04 15.01 4.10
C SER A 158 10.27 14.13 4.36
N SER A 159 11.30 14.24 3.52
CA SER A 159 12.54 13.46 3.67
C SER A 159 13.24 13.82 4.97
N THR A 160 13.32 15.10 5.30
CA THR A 160 13.89 15.59 6.57
C THR A 160 13.09 15.08 7.76
N VAL A 161 11.77 15.19 7.75
CA VAL A 161 10.90 14.72 8.84
C VAL A 161 11.05 13.22 9.07
N VAL A 162 10.97 12.42 7.99
CA VAL A 162 11.11 10.95 8.05
C VAL A 162 12.49 10.55 8.55
N PHE A 163 13.55 11.22 8.07
CA PHE A 163 14.91 10.97 8.52
C PHE A 163 15.06 11.15 10.04
N PHE A 164 14.55 12.26 10.59
CA PHE A 164 14.70 12.54 12.03
C PHE A 164 14.01 11.50 12.92
N TYR A 165 12.73 11.18 12.71
CA TYR A 165 12.06 10.22 13.59
C TYR A 165 12.55 8.79 13.37
N ALA A 166 12.97 8.42 12.15
CA ALA A 166 13.50 7.09 11.86
C ALA A 166 14.86 6.85 12.54
N VAL A 167 15.76 7.84 12.49
CA VAL A 167 17.08 7.76 13.14
C VAL A 167 16.98 7.79 14.65
N LEU A 168 16.05 8.57 15.22
CA LEU A 168 15.90 8.67 16.68
C LEU A 168 15.27 7.41 17.31
N GLY A 169 14.29 6.79 16.65
CA GLY A 169 13.50 5.70 17.24
C GLY A 169 14.12 4.29 17.12
N GLY A 170 15.01 4.06 16.15
CA GLY A 170 15.51 2.70 15.83
C GLY A 170 14.37 1.73 15.46
N MET A 171 14.65 0.43 15.38
CA MET A 171 13.68 -0.58 14.92
C MET A 171 12.42 -0.64 15.81
N LYS A 172 12.56 -0.41 17.12
CA LYS A 172 11.41 -0.34 18.04
C LYS A 172 10.52 0.85 17.71
N GLY A 173 11.09 2.05 17.59
CA GLY A 173 10.36 3.25 17.21
C GLY A 173 9.69 3.10 15.86
N ILE A 174 10.43 2.66 14.84
CA ILE A 174 9.92 2.39 13.49
C ILE A 174 8.70 1.46 13.56
N THR A 175 8.81 0.33 14.27
CA THR A 175 7.71 -0.64 14.40
C THR A 175 6.45 -0.02 14.99
N TYR A 176 6.55 0.71 16.11
CA TYR A 176 5.37 1.29 16.75
C TYR A 176 4.81 2.49 15.97
N THR A 177 5.66 3.27 15.29
CA THR A 177 5.17 4.31 14.37
C THR A 177 4.37 3.70 13.23
N GLN A 178 4.78 2.54 12.72
CA GLN A 178 4.09 1.85 11.65
C GLN A 178 2.81 1.17 12.10
N VAL A 179 2.75 0.65 13.33
CA VAL A 179 1.48 0.23 13.95
C VAL A 179 0.48 1.38 13.94
N ALA A 180 0.88 2.57 14.37
CA ALA A 180 0.02 3.75 14.33
C ALA A 180 -0.36 4.14 12.90
N GLN A 181 0.60 4.16 11.97
CA GLN A 181 0.35 4.45 10.56
C GLN A 181 -0.62 3.45 9.92
N TYR A 182 -0.49 2.15 10.22
CA TYR A 182 -1.40 1.13 9.72
C TYR A 182 -2.84 1.42 10.14
N VAL A 183 -3.06 1.73 11.43
CA VAL A 183 -4.41 2.03 11.94
C VAL A 183 -4.99 3.23 11.20
N VAL A 184 -4.21 4.31 11.05
CA VAL A 184 -4.65 5.49 10.30
C VAL A 184 -4.98 5.15 8.85
N LEU A 185 -4.08 4.43 8.16
CA LEU A 185 -4.23 4.08 6.74
C LEU A 185 -5.40 3.14 6.49
N ILE A 186 -5.57 2.08 7.29
CA ILE A 186 -6.63 1.11 7.08
C ILE A 186 -8.00 1.73 7.37
N THR A 187 -8.10 2.58 8.40
CA THR A 187 -9.33 3.31 8.70
C THR A 187 -9.65 4.33 7.60
N ALA A 188 -8.65 5.08 7.14
CA ALA A 188 -8.81 6.04 6.04
C ALA A 188 -9.20 5.38 4.71
N TYR A 189 -8.77 4.14 4.47
CA TYR A 189 -9.11 3.40 3.26
C TYR A 189 -10.50 2.74 3.34
N THR A 190 -10.80 2.09 4.46
CA THR A 190 -12.01 1.28 4.61
C THR A 190 -13.28 2.10 4.83
N ILE A 191 -13.21 3.22 5.56
CA ILE A 191 -14.40 4.05 5.84
C ILE A 191 -15.03 4.57 4.54
N PRO A 192 -14.30 5.27 3.64
CA PRO A 192 -14.88 5.73 2.37
C PRO A 192 -15.39 4.57 1.52
N ALA A 193 -14.66 3.44 1.50
CA ALA A 193 -15.06 2.25 0.76
C ALA A 193 -16.43 1.71 1.23
N ILE A 194 -16.67 1.69 2.54
CA ILE A 194 -17.95 1.26 3.14
C ILE A 194 -19.08 2.19 2.69
N PHE A 195 -18.88 3.51 2.74
CA PHE A 195 -19.90 4.48 2.33
C PHE A 195 -20.22 4.42 0.84
N ILE A 196 -19.20 4.27 -0.01
CA ILE A 196 -19.38 4.11 -1.46
C ILE A 196 -20.15 2.81 -1.74
N SER A 197 -19.77 1.71 -1.09
CA SER A 197 -20.45 0.42 -1.21
C SER A 197 -21.93 0.52 -0.80
N LEU A 198 -22.22 1.19 0.33
CA LEU A 198 -23.60 1.43 0.78
C LEU A 198 -24.39 2.27 -0.23
N ALA A 199 -23.80 3.34 -0.76
CA ALA A 199 -24.47 4.23 -1.71
C ALA A 199 -24.79 3.52 -3.02
N LEU A 200 -23.89 2.67 -3.53
CA LEU A 200 -24.06 2.01 -4.82
C LEU A 200 -24.87 0.71 -4.74
N THR A 201 -24.77 -0.03 -3.63
CA THR A 201 -25.26 -1.42 -3.55
C THR A 201 -26.10 -1.73 -2.32
N GLY A 202 -26.17 -0.83 -1.35
CA GLY A 202 -26.80 -1.09 -0.05
C GLY A 202 -26.02 -2.04 0.87
N ASN A 203 -24.88 -2.57 0.43
CA ASN A 203 -24.04 -3.45 1.25
C ASN A 203 -22.93 -2.66 1.96
N ALA A 204 -22.80 -2.83 3.27
CA ALA A 204 -21.76 -2.17 4.07
C ALA A 204 -20.35 -2.77 3.86
N ILE A 205 -20.25 -4.00 3.38
CA ILE A 205 -18.96 -4.67 3.20
C ILE A 205 -18.52 -4.50 1.73
N PRO A 206 -17.48 -3.72 1.42
CA PRO A 206 -17.14 -3.38 0.04
C PRO A 206 -16.86 -4.59 -0.85
N SER A 207 -16.20 -5.62 -0.31
CA SER A 207 -15.91 -6.85 -1.04
C SER A 207 -17.16 -7.64 -1.41
N LEU A 208 -18.22 -7.57 -0.60
CA LEU A 208 -19.52 -8.16 -0.93
C LEU A 208 -20.34 -7.24 -1.84
N GLY A 209 -20.23 -5.91 -1.62
CA GLY A 209 -20.79 -4.88 -2.49
C GLY A 209 -20.36 -5.05 -3.95
N LEU A 210 -19.09 -5.35 -4.17
CA LEU A 210 -18.53 -5.57 -5.52
C LEU A 210 -19.28 -6.64 -6.33
N PHE A 211 -19.80 -7.68 -5.67
CA PHE A 211 -20.54 -8.79 -6.32
C PHE A 211 -22.06 -8.67 -6.16
N SER A 212 -22.55 -7.55 -5.67
CA SER A 212 -23.98 -7.32 -5.44
C SER A 212 -24.61 -6.47 -6.54
N GLU A 213 -25.94 -6.33 -6.48
CA GLU A 213 -26.71 -5.54 -7.43
C GLU A 213 -26.50 -4.04 -7.20
N HIS A 214 -26.34 -3.30 -8.30
CA HIS A 214 -26.31 -1.86 -8.26
C HIS A 214 -27.74 -1.32 -8.06
N THR A 215 -27.92 -0.55 -6.98
CA THR A 215 -29.24 -0.08 -6.52
C THR A 215 -30.00 0.75 -7.55
N ALA A 216 -29.33 1.52 -8.41
CA ALA A 216 -30.00 2.36 -9.39
C ALA A 216 -30.41 1.61 -10.66
N SER A 217 -29.66 0.59 -11.08
CA SER A 217 -29.93 -0.16 -12.32
C SER A 217 -30.59 -1.53 -12.10
N GLY A 218 -30.51 -2.10 -10.90
CA GLY A 218 -30.96 -3.47 -10.61
C GLY A 218 -30.12 -4.58 -11.26
N MET A 219 -28.97 -4.24 -11.84
CA MET A 219 -28.04 -5.17 -12.49
C MET A 219 -26.82 -5.42 -11.59
N PRO A 220 -26.12 -6.57 -11.68
CA PRO A 220 -24.83 -6.76 -11.01
C PRO A 220 -23.86 -5.60 -11.26
N LEU A 221 -23.23 -5.09 -10.20
CA LEU A 221 -22.39 -3.89 -10.28
C LEU A 221 -21.25 -4.01 -11.30
N LEU A 222 -20.61 -5.19 -11.38
CA LEU A 222 -19.53 -5.44 -12.35
C LEU A 222 -20.02 -5.45 -13.80
N GLU A 223 -21.23 -5.95 -14.05
CA GLU A 223 -21.83 -5.95 -15.39
C GLU A 223 -22.20 -4.52 -15.81
N LYS A 224 -22.77 -3.74 -14.89
CA LYS A 224 -23.05 -2.32 -15.11
C LYS A 224 -21.78 -1.53 -15.39
N LEU A 225 -20.72 -1.80 -14.64
CA LEU A 225 -19.41 -1.16 -14.84
C LEU A 225 -18.84 -1.54 -16.21
N ASP A 226 -18.87 -2.81 -16.59
CA ASP A 226 -18.43 -3.26 -17.91
C ASP A 226 -19.19 -2.57 -19.02
N GLN A 227 -20.53 -2.52 -18.93
CA GLN A 227 -21.37 -1.85 -19.92
C GLN A 227 -20.96 -0.38 -20.11
N ILE A 228 -20.85 0.40 -19.03
CA ILE A 228 -20.48 1.82 -19.10
C ILE A 228 -19.07 1.99 -19.68
N VAL A 229 -18.12 1.19 -19.24
CA VAL A 229 -16.73 1.25 -19.69
C VAL A 229 -16.63 0.93 -21.18
N THR A 230 -17.33 -0.10 -21.65
CA THR A 230 -17.35 -0.49 -23.07
C THR A 230 -18.09 0.49 -23.94
N ASP A 231 -19.22 1.05 -23.47
CA ASP A 231 -19.99 2.06 -24.22
C ASP A 231 -19.15 3.32 -24.44
N LEU A 232 -18.29 3.67 -23.48
CA LEU A 232 -17.32 4.76 -23.58
C LEU A 232 -16.09 4.42 -24.45
N GLY A 233 -16.02 3.21 -25.02
CA GLY A 233 -14.95 2.78 -25.93
C GLY A 233 -13.69 2.23 -25.24
N PHE A 234 -13.73 1.98 -23.92
CA PHE A 234 -12.64 1.32 -23.20
C PHE A 234 -12.78 -0.20 -23.25
N ALA A 235 -11.68 -0.92 -22.98
CA ALA A 235 -11.72 -2.37 -22.80
C ALA A 235 -12.56 -2.74 -21.56
N SER A 236 -13.23 -3.90 -21.58
CA SER A 236 -14.05 -4.34 -20.46
C SER A 236 -13.23 -4.40 -19.17
N TYR A 237 -13.83 -3.94 -18.07
CA TYR A 237 -13.21 -3.91 -16.76
C TYR A 237 -12.94 -5.33 -16.24
N THR A 238 -13.82 -6.28 -16.56
CA THR A 238 -13.64 -7.71 -16.21
C THR A 238 -12.96 -8.54 -17.29
N GLY A 239 -12.38 -7.88 -18.31
CA GLY A 239 -11.61 -8.53 -19.36
C GLY A 239 -10.55 -9.48 -18.77
N HIS A 240 -10.40 -10.64 -19.41
CA HIS A 240 -9.37 -11.61 -19.03
C HIS A 240 -8.06 -11.31 -19.74
N HIS A 241 -6.95 -11.61 -19.06
CA HIS A 241 -5.62 -11.57 -19.65
C HIS A 241 -5.55 -12.28 -21.00
N SER A 242 -5.05 -11.57 -22.00
CA SER A 242 -4.86 -12.08 -23.36
C SER A 242 -3.96 -13.33 -23.44
N ASN A 243 -3.07 -13.52 -22.46
CA ASN A 243 -2.20 -14.69 -22.36
C ASN A 243 -2.04 -15.15 -20.90
N THR A 244 -2.63 -16.30 -20.58
CA THR A 244 -2.61 -16.91 -19.24
C THR A 244 -1.21 -17.35 -18.81
N LEU A 245 -0.33 -17.75 -19.74
CA LEU A 245 1.05 -18.10 -19.45
C LEU A 245 1.84 -16.86 -19.02
N ASN A 246 1.67 -15.74 -19.71
CA ASN A 246 2.29 -14.47 -19.29
C ASN A 246 1.77 -14.01 -17.92
N MET A 247 0.47 -14.15 -17.67
CA MET A 247 -0.13 -13.88 -16.36
C MET A 247 0.53 -14.71 -15.24
N VAL A 248 0.72 -16.02 -15.46
CA VAL A 248 1.36 -16.92 -14.49
C VAL A 248 2.83 -16.55 -14.27
N LEU A 249 3.60 -16.33 -15.34
CA LEU A 249 5.01 -15.96 -15.24
C LEU A 249 5.20 -14.60 -14.55
N PHE A 250 4.34 -13.63 -14.86
CA PHE A 250 4.36 -12.31 -14.23
C PHE A 250 4.01 -12.41 -12.75
N THR A 251 2.95 -13.15 -12.40
CA THR A 251 2.56 -13.40 -11.01
C THR A 251 3.70 -14.09 -10.23
N MET A 252 4.34 -15.10 -10.82
CA MET A 252 5.47 -15.79 -10.20
C MET A 252 6.67 -14.86 -9.99
N SER A 253 6.98 -14.01 -10.96
CA SER A 253 8.03 -12.99 -10.84
C SER A 253 7.76 -12.04 -9.66
N LEU A 254 6.52 -11.56 -9.52
CA LEU A 254 6.08 -10.74 -8.39
C LEU A 254 6.18 -11.47 -7.06
N MET A 255 5.80 -12.76 -6.99
CA MET A 255 5.91 -13.57 -5.78
C MET A 255 7.36 -13.71 -5.31
N ILE A 256 8.26 -14.06 -6.23
CA ILE A 256 9.69 -14.22 -5.92
C ILE A 256 10.31 -12.89 -5.52
N GLY A 257 10.01 -11.81 -6.25
CA GLY A 257 10.49 -10.46 -5.94
C GLY A 257 10.05 -9.99 -4.55
N THR A 258 8.78 -10.22 -4.20
CA THR A 258 8.22 -9.85 -2.90
C THR A 258 8.89 -10.62 -1.75
N ALA A 259 9.15 -11.92 -1.94
CA ALA A 259 9.83 -12.73 -0.93
C ALA A 259 11.29 -12.29 -0.68
N GLY A 260 11.90 -11.59 -1.63
CA GLY A 260 13.27 -11.05 -1.53
C GLY A 260 13.38 -9.66 -0.91
N LEU A 261 12.28 -8.99 -0.53
CA LEU A 261 12.30 -7.60 -0.09
C LEU A 261 13.06 -7.42 1.24
N PRO A 262 14.19 -6.68 1.25
CA PRO A 262 15.05 -6.60 2.43
C PRO A 262 14.35 -5.97 3.64
N HIS A 263 13.54 -4.93 3.42
CA HIS A 263 12.83 -4.21 4.48
C HIS A 263 11.75 -5.06 5.17
N VAL A 264 11.14 -6.02 4.45
CA VAL A 264 10.20 -6.99 5.03
C VAL A 264 10.98 -8.06 5.81
N ILE A 265 12.06 -8.58 5.22
CA ILE A 265 12.84 -9.68 5.81
C ILE A 265 13.38 -9.30 7.20
N ILE A 266 13.90 -8.09 7.38
CA ILE A 266 14.48 -7.66 8.66
C ILE A 266 13.48 -7.70 9.83
N ARG A 267 12.17 -7.61 9.56
CA ARG A 267 11.13 -7.67 10.59
C ARG A 267 11.02 -9.04 11.23
N PHE A 268 11.45 -10.12 10.57
CA PHE A 268 11.47 -11.43 11.22
C PHE A 268 12.61 -11.56 12.24
N PHE A 269 13.56 -10.64 12.26
CA PHE A 269 14.63 -10.62 13.25
C PHE A 269 14.23 -9.92 14.57
N THR A 270 13.10 -9.20 14.61
CA THR A 270 12.65 -8.40 15.77
C THR A 270 11.77 -9.16 16.75
N VAL A 271 11.28 -10.34 16.37
CA VAL A 271 10.44 -11.20 17.23
C VAL A 271 11.31 -12.09 18.14
N PRO A 272 10.80 -12.54 19.30
CA PRO A 272 11.60 -13.33 20.24
C PRO A 272 11.83 -14.76 19.78
N LYS A 273 10.82 -15.47 19.26
CA LYS A 273 10.93 -16.90 18.89
C LYS A 273 10.69 -17.15 17.40
N VAL A 274 11.06 -18.34 16.93
CA VAL A 274 10.78 -18.80 15.54
C VAL A 274 9.27 -18.96 15.31
N ALA A 275 8.53 -19.44 16.32
CA ALA A 275 7.07 -19.51 16.25
C ALA A 275 6.44 -18.12 16.09
N ASP A 276 6.97 -17.12 16.79
CA ASP A 276 6.52 -15.73 16.72
C ASP A 276 6.77 -15.11 15.34
N ALA A 277 7.85 -15.51 14.65
CA ALA A 277 8.12 -15.07 13.28
C ALA A 277 7.03 -15.59 12.31
N ARG A 278 6.60 -16.84 12.47
CA ARG A 278 5.50 -17.43 11.67
C ARG A 278 4.17 -16.76 11.95
N TRP A 279 3.85 -16.56 13.24
CA TRP A 279 2.64 -15.86 13.64
C TRP A 279 2.63 -14.42 13.16
N SER A 280 3.77 -13.73 13.22
CA SER A 280 3.90 -12.38 12.69
C SER A 280 3.62 -12.32 11.17
N ALA A 281 4.11 -13.30 10.41
CA ALA A 281 3.81 -13.39 8.98
C ALA A 281 2.31 -13.67 8.73
N GLY A 282 1.70 -14.54 9.53
CA GLY A 282 0.26 -14.80 9.48
C GLY A 282 -0.58 -13.57 9.80
N TRP A 283 -0.24 -12.83 10.85
CA TRP A 283 -0.90 -11.57 11.19
C TRP A 283 -0.69 -10.50 10.11
N ALA A 284 0.51 -10.41 9.52
CA ALA A 284 0.74 -9.51 8.38
C ALA A 284 -0.21 -9.82 7.23
N LEU A 285 -0.39 -11.10 6.87
CA LEU A 285 -1.33 -11.52 5.84
C LEU A 285 -2.78 -11.13 6.18
N VAL A 286 -3.22 -11.31 7.42
CA VAL A 286 -4.56 -10.88 7.86
C VAL A 286 -4.75 -9.37 7.69
N PHE A 287 -3.78 -8.58 8.13
CA PHE A 287 -3.84 -7.12 8.04
C PHE A 287 -3.75 -6.59 6.59
N ILE A 288 -2.95 -7.24 5.74
CA ILE A 288 -2.88 -6.94 4.30
C ILE A 288 -4.19 -7.35 3.61
N ALA A 289 -4.80 -8.48 3.99
CA ALA A 289 -6.06 -8.95 3.42
C ALA A 289 -7.20 -7.95 3.63
N LEU A 290 -7.23 -7.21 4.74
CA LEU A 290 -8.22 -6.14 4.96
C LEU A 290 -8.16 -5.06 3.87
N LEU A 291 -6.95 -4.64 3.46
CA LEU A 291 -6.77 -3.73 2.33
C LEU A 291 -7.11 -4.43 1.01
N TYR A 292 -6.61 -5.65 0.81
CA TYR A 292 -6.66 -6.30 -0.49
C TYR A 292 -8.04 -6.80 -0.88
N LEU A 293 -8.89 -7.12 0.10
CA LEU A 293 -10.30 -7.41 -0.15
C LEU A 293 -11.10 -6.16 -0.47
N THR A 294 -10.69 -5.00 0.03
CA THR A 294 -11.41 -3.73 -0.17
C THR A 294 -10.93 -2.97 -1.41
N ALA A 295 -9.66 -3.13 -1.81
CA ALA A 295 -9.07 -2.36 -2.90
C ALA A 295 -9.73 -2.56 -4.28
N PRO A 296 -10.05 -3.79 -4.73
CA PRO A 296 -10.78 -3.99 -5.98
C PRO A 296 -12.16 -3.33 -5.95
N ALA A 297 -12.84 -3.39 -4.80
CA ALA A 297 -14.14 -2.74 -4.64
C ALA A 297 -14.01 -1.21 -4.75
N VAL A 298 -13.02 -0.61 -4.09
CA VAL A 298 -12.74 0.82 -4.21
C VAL A 298 -12.44 1.21 -5.66
N GLY A 299 -11.58 0.46 -6.37
CA GLY A 299 -11.23 0.77 -7.75
C GLY A 299 -12.44 0.72 -8.70
N ALA A 300 -13.24 -0.34 -8.62
CA ALA A 300 -14.42 -0.54 -9.46
C ALA A 300 -15.51 0.51 -9.15
N MET A 301 -15.82 0.69 -7.87
CA MET A 301 -16.88 1.61 -7.43
C MET A 301 -16.50 3.08 -7.63
N ALA A 302 -15.23 3.45 -7.40
CA ALA A 302 -14.76 4.80 -7.69
C ALA A 302 -14.78 5.09 -9.20
N ARG A 303 -14.42 4.12 -10.03
CA ARG A 303 -14.51 4.24 -11.49
C ARG A 303 -15.94 4.48 -11.94
N LEU A 304 -16.89 3.69 -11.43
CA LEU A 304 -18.32 3.86 -11.70
C LEU A 304 -18.80 5.25 -11.26
N ASN A 305 -18.49 5.65 -10.02
CA ASN A 305 -18.90 6.95 -9.48
C ASN A 305 -18.33 8.14 -10.27
N ILE A 306 -17.07 8.06 -10.71
CA ILE A 306 -16.47 9.11 -11.57
C ILE A 306 -17.19 9.16 -12.92
N MET A 307 -17.46 8.00 -13.52
CA MET A 307 -18.17 7.92 -14.79
C MET A 307 -19.57 8.51 -14.68
N ASP A 308 -20.36 8.14 -13.67
CA ASP A 308 -21.71 8.68 -13.47
C ASP A 308 -21.70 10.20 -13.16
N THR A 309 -20.64 10.70 -12.50
CA THR A 309 -20.51 12.13 -12.20
C THR A 309 -20.21 12.98 -13.44
N ILE A 310 -19.43 12.43 -14.37
CA ILE A 310 -18.99 13.16 -15.58
C ILE A 310 -19.95 12.91 -16.75
N GLN A 311 -20.39 11.67 -16.93
CA GLN A 311 -21.29 11.24 -18.00
C GLN A 311 -22.73 11.23 -17.48
N THR A 312 -23.34 12.41 -17.42
CA THR A 312 -24.70 12.59 -16.89
C THR A 312 -25.82 12.27 -17.89
N GLY A 313 -25.50 12.24 -19.19
CA GLY A 313 -26.45 11.95 -20.27
C GLY A 313 -26.03 10.75 -21.13
N GLU A 314 -26.68 10.57 -22.28
CA GLU A 314 -26.46 9.42 -23.16
C GLU A 314 -25.03 9.38 -23.70
N VAL A 315 -24.42 8.18 -23.64
CA VAL A 315 -23.04 7.95 -24.11
C VAL A 315 -22.96 8.23 -25.62
N GLY A 316 -22.05 9.12 -26.01
CA GLY A 316 -21.88 9.55 -27.41
C GLY A 316 -22.70 10.77 -27.83
N SER A 317 -23.56 11.32 -26.96
CA SER A 317 -24.24 12.60 -27.20
C SER A 317 -23.29 13.80 -26.97
N PRO A 318 -23.36 14.87 -27.80
CA PRO A 318 -22.61 16.12 -27.57
C PRO A 318 -22.87 16.77 -26.20
N GLU A 319 -24.02 16.50 -25.60
CA GLU A 319 -24.49 17.03 -24.32
C GLU A 319 -24.46 15.96 -23.19
N GLY A 320 -23.98 14.76 -23.50
CA GLY A 320 -23.95 13.63 -22.56
C GLY A 320 -22.90 13.77 -21.46
N ASN A 321 -21.87 14.57 -21.71
CA ASN A 321 -20.84 14.90 -20.73
C ASN A 321 -21.14 16.21 -20.03
N LEU A 322 -20.84 16.26 -18.75
CA LEU A 322 -20.88 17.48 -17.95
C LEU A 322 -19.95 18.53 -18.56
N ALA A 323 -20.48 19.73 -18.79
CA ALA A 323 -19.67 20.85 -19.25
C ALA A 323 -18.50 21.09 -18.28
N TYR A 324 -17.29 21.26 -18.82
CA TYR A 324 -16.08 21.39 -18.03
C TYR A 324 -16.15 22.54 -17.00
N GLU A 325 -16.88 23.61 -17.29
CA GLU A 325 -17.11 24.74 -16.36
C GLU A 325 -17.90 24.32 -15.11
N ASN A 326 -18.84 23.39 -15.28
CA ASN A 326 -19.72 22.86 -14.24
C ASN A 326 -19.08 21.74 -13.43
N ARG A 327 -17.82 21.36 -13.72
CA ARG A 327 -17.13 20.28 -13.02
C ARG A 327 -17.12 20.51 -11.50
N PRO A 328 -17.29 19.45 -10.69
CA PRO A 328 -17.31 19.57 -9.23
C PRO A 328 -16.06 20.27 -8.69
N GLU A 329 -16.22 20.96 -7.56
CA GLU A 329 -15.12 21.71 -6.92
C GLU A 329 -13.93 20.81 -6.57
N TRP A 330 -14.19 19.58 -6.13
CA TRP A 330 -13.13 18.60 -5.90
C TRP A 330 -12.32 18.31 -7.17
N PHE A 331 -12.96 18.23 -8.34
CA PHE A 331 -12.28 17.98 -9.61
C PHE A 331 -11.36 19.15 -9.98
N LYS A 332 -11.84 20.40 -9.83
CA LYS A 332 -11.04 21.62 -10.04
C LYS A 332 -9.78 21.61 -9.18
N ASN A 333 -9.93 21.20 -7.92
CA ASN A 333 -8.84 21.14 -6.97
C ASN A 333 -7.77 20.08 -7.31
N TRP A 334 -8.18 18.94 -7.86
CA TRP A 334 -7.25 17.88 -8.30
C TRP A 334 -6.55 18.23 -9.60
N GLU A 335 -7.21 18.90 -10.54
CA GLU A 335 -6.62 19.29 -11.82
C GLU A 335 -5.40 20.23 -11.66
N LEU A 336 -5.43 21.12 -10.66
CA LEU A 336 -4.30 22.00 -10.33
C LEU A 336 -3.01 21.23 -9.98
N THR A 337 -3.11 19.95 -9.62
CA THR A 337 -1.97 19.11 -9.24
C THR A 337 -1.23 18.49 -10.42
N GLY A 338 -1.80 18.55 -11.64
CA GLY A 338 -1.17 18.06 -12.86
C GLY A 338 -0.96 16.54 -12.92
N LEU A 339 -1.79 15.77 -12.21
CA LEU A 339 -1.79 14.29 -12.20
C LEU A 339 -2.68 13.68 -13.29
#